data_AF-A0A938ZL51-F1
#
_entry.id   AF-A0A938ZL51-F1
#
_cell.length_a   1.000
_cell.length_b   1.000
_cell.length_c   1.000
_cell.angle_alpha   90.00
_cell.angle_beta   90.00
_cell.angle_gamma   90.00
#
_symmetry.space_group_name_H-M   'P 1'
#
loop_
_entity.id
_entity.type
_entity.pdbx_description
1 polymer ?
#
loop_
_entity_poly.entity_id
_entity_poly.type
_entity_poly.pdbx_seq_one_letter_code
_entity_poly.pdbx_strand_id
1 'polypeptide(L)'
;MLKIAYIILAHKYPEQLARLIHQLNTKDVSFFIHIDNFVKQNPKFINRFNYTLMADELFYQILVLNSPFKDKIINDHLRYLDWENINSIHPRILETKDFEKIRESEKLFARKFDLTIDQVILDMIDEMVKLDV
;
A
#
# COMPACT_ATOMS: atom_id res chain seq x y z
N MET A 1 -3.51 9.73 21.99
CA MET A 1 -3.76 10.00 20.56
C MET A 1 -2.87 9.05 19.75
N LEU A 2 -3.44 8.35 18.78
CA LEU A 2 -2.74 7.33 17.99
C LEU A 2 -1.77 8.03 17.04
N LYS A 3 -0.49 7.67 17.07
CA LYS A 3 0.51 8.16 16.12
C LYS A 3 0.74 7.10 15.05
N ILE A 4 0.61 7.47 13.78
CA ILE A 4 0.73 6.53 12.65
C ILE A 4 2.00 6.85 11.88
N ALA A 5 2.81 5.82 11.64
CA ALA A 5 4.03 5.90 10.84
C ALA A 5 3.82 5.12 9.53
N TYR A 6 3.76 5.81 8.39
CA TYR A 6 3.67 5.15 7.09
C TYR A 6 5.06 4.86 6.52
N ILE A 7 5.28 3.60 6.11
CA ILE A 7 6.43 3.18 5.32
C ILE A 7 5.94 3.02 3.88
N ILE A 8 6.40 3.91 2.99
CA ILE A 8 5.97 3.91 1.59
C ILE A 8 7.17 3.59 0.71
N LEU A 9 7.03 2.51 -0.06
CA LEU A 9 7.95 2.15 -1.13
C LEU A 9 7.51 2.82 -2.42
N ALA A 10 8.33 3.71 -2.96
CA ALA A 10 8.07 4.38 -4.22
C ALA A 10 9.31 4.34 -5.11
N HIS A 11 9.16 3.73 -6.29
CA HIS A 11 10.24 3.57 -7.27
C HIS A 11 9.98 4.31 -8.59
N LYS A 12 8.76 4.84 -8.77
CA LYS A 12 8.29 5.49 -10.00
C LYS A 12 7.25 6.56 -9.63
N TYR A 13 7.15 7.61 -10.44
CA TYR A 13 6.13 8.67 -10.30
C TYR A 13 6.19 9.44 -8.96
N PRO A 14 7.30 10.15 -8.67
CA PRO A 14 7.48 10.91 -7.42
C PRO A 14 6.37 11.95 -7.17
N GLU A 15 5.76 12.49 -8.23
CA GLU A 15 4.62 13.39 -8.14
C GLU A 15 3.38 12.72 -7.51
N GLN A 16 3.17 11.43 -7.77
CA GLN A 16 2.07 10.67 -7.14
C GLN A 16 2.35 10.42 -5.66
N LEU A 17 3.61 10.12 -5.31
CA LEU A 17 4.03 9.99 -3.92
C LEU A 17 3.82 11.31 -3.17
N ALA A 18 4.23 12.43 -3.76
CA ALA A 18 4.05 13.75 -3.15
C ALA A 18 2.58 14.07 -2.91
N ARG A 19 1.70 13.79 -3.91
CA ARG A 19 0.26 13.95 -3.76
C ARG A 19 -0.30 13.09 -2.62
N LEU A 20 0.11 11.82 -2.54
CA LEU A 20 -0.29 10.91 -1.47
C LEU A 20 0.12 11.42 -0.09
N ILE A 21 1.39 11.81 0.07
CA ILE A 21 1.90 12.35 1.34
C ILE A 21 1.11 13.59 1.74
N HIS A 22 0.86 14.51 0.81
CA HIS A 22 0.11 15.73 1.08
C HIS A 22 -1.30 15.44 1.61
N GLN A 23 -2.02 14.51 0.98
CA GLN A 23 -3.38 14.14 1.38
C GLN A 23 -3.45 13.44 2.75
N LEU A 24 -2.42 12.65 3.09
CA LEU A 24 -2.37 11.92 4.36
C LEU A 24 -1.70 12.70 5.50
N ASN A 25 -1.18 13.91 5.23
CA ASN A 25 -0.39 14.66 6.21
C ASN A 25 -1.27 15.37 7.23
N THR A 26 -1.46 14.74 8.38
CA THR A 26 -2.14 15.30 9.54
C THR A 26 -1.19 15.42 10.73
N LYS A 27 -1.58 16.13 11.79
CA LYS A 27 -0.76 16.39 12.99
C LYS A 27 -0.18 15.14 13.67
N ASP A 28 -0.80 13.97 13.44
CA ASP A 28 -0.47 12.70 14.10
C ASP A 28 0.18 11.67 13.17
N VAL A 29 0.44 12.05 11.92
CA VAL A 29 1.03 11.19 10.91
C VAL A 29 2.49 11.56 10.68
N SER A 30 3.35 10.56 10.58
CA SER A 30 4.74 10.72 10.15
C SER A 30 5.02 9.80 8.96
N PHE A 31 5.65 10.34 7.93
CA PHE A 31 6.09 9.57 6.77
C PHE A 31 7.58 9.27 6.87
N PHE A 32 7.94 8.00 6.76
CA PHE A 32 9.32 7.57 6.69
C PHE A 32 9.60 7.14 5.25
N ILE A 33 10.19 8.06 4.48
CA ILE A 33 10.71 7.77 3.15
C ILE A 33 12.09 7.16 3.34
N HIS A 34 12.25 5.90 2.95
CA HIS A 34 13.42 5.12 3.32
C HIS A 34 14.68 5.62 2.61
N ILE A 35 15.66 6.11 3.37
CA ILE A 35 17.02 6.42 2.89
C ILE A 35 18.02 5.51 3.62
N ASP A 36 18.23 4.34 3.03
CA ASP A 36 19.48 3.60 2.77
C ASP A 36 20.58 3.36 3.82
N ASN A 37 20.47 3.76 5.08
CA ASN A 37 21.57 3.49 6.03
C ASN A 37 21.76 1.99 6.33
N PHE A 38 20.68 1.23 6.50
CA PHE A 38 20.76 -0.23 6.72
C PHE A 38 21.40 -0.96 5.52
N VAL A 39 21.00 -0.57 4.31
CA VAL A 39 21.49 -1.11 3.03
C VAL A 39 23.00 -0.92 2.93
N LYS A 40 23.48 0.30 3.23
CA LYS A 40 24.92 0.63 3.21
C LYS A 40 25.73 -0.22 4.18
N GLN A 41 25.20 -0.50 5.37
CA GLN A 41 25.89 -1.30 6.39
C GLN A 41 25.79 -2.81 6.15
N ASN A 42 24.84 -3.27 5.34
CA ASN A 42 24.55 -4.70 5.12
C ASN A 42 24.57 -5.09 3.64
N PRO A 43 25.70 -4.88 2.91
CA PRO A 43 25.75 -5.14 1.46
C PRO A 43 25.48 -6.60 1.11
N LYS A 44 25.84 -7.56 1.98
CA LYS A 44 25.54 -8.99 1.79
C LYS A 44 24.03 -9.27 1.80
N PHE A 45 23.28 -8.60 2.67
CA PHE A 45 21.82 -8.74 2.74
C PHE A 45 21.20 -8.28 1.42
N ILE A 46 21.60 -7.11 0.92
CA ILE A 46 21.09 -6.55 -0.34
C ILE A 46 21.46 -7.41 -1.53
N ASN A 47 22.71 -7.89 -1.59
CA ASN A 47 23.15 -8.78 -2.66
C ASN A 47 22.35 -10.08 -2.73
N ARG A 48 21.78 -10.56 -1.61
CA ARG A 48 20.89 -11.73 -1.63
C ARG A 48 19.60 -11.45 -2.41
N PHE A 49 19.04 -10.24 -2.29
CA PHE A 49 17.80 -9.87 -2.98
C PHE A 49 17.96 -9.71 -4.49
N ASN A 50 19.19 -9.50 -4.99
CA ASN A 50 19.48 -9.55 -6.44
C ASN A 50 19.18 -10.91 -7.09
N TYR A 51 19.11 -11.98 -6.28
CA TYR A 51 18.84 -13.34 -6.73
C TYR A 51 17.58 -13.92 -6.07
N THR A 52 16.66 -13.04 -5.65
CA THR A 52 15.41 -13.43 -4.98
C THR A 52 14.23 -13.06 -5.87
N LEU A 53 13.35 -14.03 -6.15
CA LEU A 53 12.10 -13.80 -6.86
C LEU A 53 11.18 -12.91 -6.01
N MET A 54 10.56 -11.89 -6.63
CA MET A 54 9.61 -10.98 -5.98
C MET A 54 10.20 -10.32 -4.72
N ALA A 55 11.45 -9.86 -4.83
CA ALA A 55 12.20 -9.22 -3.75
C ALA A 55 11.45 -8.03 -3.12
N ASP A 56 10.68 -7.28 -3.92
CA ASP A 56 9.85 -6.16 -3.48
C ASP A 56 8.71 -6.57 -2.54
N GLU A 57 8.23 -7.82 -2.62
CA GLU A 57 7.20 -8.37 -1.71
C GLU A 57 7.77 -8.95 -0.41
N LEU A 58 9.10 -9.04 -0.28
CA LEU A 58 9.76 -9.70 0.86
C LEU A 58 10.68 -8.76 1.65
N PHE A 59 11.37 -7.85 0.96
CA PHE A 59 12.48 -7.08 1.51
C PHE A 59 12.10 -6.29 2.76
N TYR A 60 11.04 -5.49 2.68
CA TYR A 60 10.63 -4.59 3.75
C TYR A 60 10.02 -5.36 4.93
N GLN A 61 9.28 -6.43 4.64
CA GLN A 61 8.69 -7.30 5.64
C GLN A 61 9.80 -7.94 6.47
N ILE A 62 10.82 -8.52 5.81
CA ILE A 62 11.99 -9.10 6.48
C ILE A 62 12.74 -8.04 7.27
N LEU A 63 12.98 -6.87 6.69
CA LEU A 63 13.71 -5.78 7.35
C LEU A 63 13.01 -5.32 8.65
N VAL A 64 11.71 -5.01 8.58
CA VAL A 64 10.97 -4.44 9.71
C VAL A 64 10.72 -5.50 10.79
N LEU A 65 10.45 -6.76 10.43
CA LEU A 65 10.30 -7.86 11.40
C LEU A 65 11.61 -8.20 12.14
N ASN A 66 12.77 -7.91 11.55
CA ASN A 66 14.08 -8.06 12.19
C ASN A 66 14.59 -6.76 12.86
N SER A 67 13.75 -5.73 12.95
CA SER A 67 14.09 -4.45 13.58
C SER A 67 13.58 -4.35 15.02
N PRO A 68 14.04 -3.37 15.80
CA PRO A 68 13.45 -3.04 17.10
C PRO A 68 11.96 -2.63 17.05
N PHE A 69 11.38 -2.46 15.86
CA PHE A 69 9.98 -2.08 15.65
C PHE A 69 9.04 -3.27 15.41
N LYS A 70 9.54 -4.51 15.42
CA LYS A 70 8.74 -5.71 15.12
C LYS A 70 7.42 -5.79 15.90
N ASP A 71 7.45 -5.42 17.18
CA ASP A 71 6.29 -5.51 18.08
C ASP A 71 5.31 -4.33 17.90
N LYS A 72 5.65 -3.38 17.03
CA LYS A 72 4.81 -2.24 16.64
C LYS A 72 4.18 -2.42 15.26
N ILE A 73 4.46 -3.53 14.58
CA ILE A 73 3.91 -3.80 13.24
C ILE A 73 2.43 -4.11 13.38
N ILE A 74 1.61 -3.39 12.61
CA ILE A 74 0.22 -3.73 12.38
C ILE A 74 0.17 -4.54 11.08
N ASN A 75 -0.34 -5.77 11.14
CA ASN A 75 -0.44 -6.65 9.98
C ASN A 75 -1.65 -6.29 9.10
N ASP A 76 -1.71 -5.03 8.66
CA ASP A 76 -2.73 -4.51 7.77
C ASP A 76 -2.08 -3.50 6.83
N HIS A 77 -2.13 -3.79 5.53
CA HIS A 77 -1.59 -2.89 4.50
C HIS A 77 -2.58 -1.81 4.06
N LEU A 78 -3.78 -1.76 4.67
CA LEU A 78 -4.83 -0.75 4.43
C LEU A 78 -5.31 -0.67 2.96
N ARG A 79 -5.22 -1.79 2.23
CA ARG A 79 -5.71 -1.91 0.84
C ARG A 79 -6.79 -2.98 0.77
N TYR A 80 -7.88 -2.70 0.09
CA TYR A 80 -8.85 -3.70 -0.30
C TYR A 80 -8.36 -4.41 -1.56
N LEU A 81 -8.23 -5.73 -1.48
CA LEU A 81 -7.82 -6.62 -2.57
C LEU A 81 -8.77 -7.81 -2.61
N ASP A 82 -9.33 -8.10 -3.78
CA ASP A 82 -10.12 -9.31 -3.97
C ASP A 82 -9.28 -10.43 -4.60
N TRP A 83 -9.08 -11.50 -3.83
CA TRP A 83 -8.37 -12.72 -4.20
C TRP A 83 -9.29 -13.95 -4.26
N GLU A 84 -10.61 -13.77 -4.35
CA GLU A 84 -11.60 -14.88 -4.38
C GLU A 84 -11.32 -15.89 -5.52
N ASN A 85 -10.68 -15.47 -6.61
CA ASN A 85 -10.22 -16.37 -7.65
C ASN A 85 -8.88 -17.06 -7.29
N ILE A 86 -8.98 -18.24 -6.67
CA ILE A 86 -7.81 -19.04 -6.23
C ILE A 86 -6.86 -19.47 -7.37
N ASN A 87 -7.32 -19.45 -8.63
CA ASN A 87 -6.51 -19.82 -9.79
C ASN A 87 -5.75 -18.64 -10.41
N SER A 88 -5.90 -17.43 -9.85
CA SER A 88 -5.26 -16.22 -10.37
C SER A 88 -4.03 -15.84 -9.54
N ILE A 89 -2.95 -15.46 -10.24
CA ILE A 89 -1.76 -14.85 -9.62
C ILE A 89 -1.91 -13.34 -9.38
N HIS A 90 -3.07 -12.78 -9.72
CA HIS A 90 -3.40 -11.36 -9.57
C HIS A 90 -4.77 -11.18 -8.92
N PRO A 91 -4.96 -10.11 -8.11
CA PRO A 91 -6.28 -9.81 -7.56
C PRO A 91 -7.23 -9.46 -8.70
N ARG A 92 -8.51 -9.74 -8.50
CA ARG A 92 -9.59 -9.50 -9.46
C ARG A 92 -9.73 -8.00 -9.77
N ILE A 93 -10.25 -7.70 -10.96
CA ILE A 93 -10.73 -6.36 -11.30
C ILE A 93 -12.06 -6.14 -10.59
N LEU A 94 -12.11 -5.09 -9.79
CA LEU A 94 -13.28 -4.65 -9.02
C LEU A 94 -14.26 -3.94 -9.96
N GLU A 95 -15.54 -4.23 -9.79
CA GLU A 95 -16.64 -3.71 -10.60
C GLU A 95 -17.69 -3.08 -9.66
N THR A 96 -18.66 -2.37 -10.20
CA THR A 96 -19.74 -1.66 -9.47
C THR A 96 -20.39 -2.51 -8.36
N LYS A 97 -20.58 -3.82 -8.59
CA LYS A 97 -21.14 -4.77 -7.62
C LYS A 97 -20.33 -4.90 -6.32
N ASP A 98 -19.05 -4.51 -6.35
CA ASP A 98 -18.11 -4.60 -5.23
C ASP A 98 -18.07 -3.32 -4.38
N PHE A 99 -18.77 -2.27 -4.80
CA PHE A 99 -18.72 -0.95 -4.17
C PHE A 99 -19.03 -1.00 -2.66
N GLU A 100 -20.07 -1.74 -2.28
CA GLU A 100 -20.45 -1.88 -0.86
C GLU A 100 -19.36 -2.58 -0.05
N LYS A 101 -18.73 -3.63 -0.60
CA LYS A 101 -17.59 -4.29 0.06
C LYS A 101 -16.41 -3.33 0.25
N ILE A 102 -16.16 -2.45 -0.71
CA ILE A 102 -15.09 -1.44 -0.61
C ILE A 102 -15.44 -0.43 0.48
N ARG A 103 -16.65 0.11 0.47
CA ARG A 103 -17.13 1.11 1.45
C ARG A 103 -17.07 0.60 2.89
N GLU A 104 -17.42 -0.67 3.11
CA GLU A 104 -17.42 -1.30 4.43
C GLU A 104 -16.04 -1.81 4.88
N SER A 105 -15.03 -1.80 4.00
CA SER A 105 -13.73 -2.46 4.27
C SER A 105 -12.81 -1.74 5.26
N GLU A 106 -13.13 -0.48 5.61
CA GLU A 106 -12.26 0.44 6.38
C GLU A 106 -10.86 0.64 5.76
N LYS A 107 -10.64 0.22 4.50
CA LYS A 107 -9.36 0.35 3.80
C LYS A 107 -9.25 1.73 3.16
N LEU A 108 -8.03 2.27 3.16
CA LEU A 108 -7.75 3.58 2.57
C LEU A 108 -7.61 3.53 1.05
N PHE A 109 -7.31 2.36 0.49
CA PHE A 109 -7.09 2.17 -0.94
C PHE A 109 -7.76 0.88 -1.40
N ALA A 110 -8.02 0.76 -2.70
CA ALA A 110 -8.49 -0.47 -3.33
C ALA A 110 -7.77 -0.71 -4.67
N ARG A 111 -7.69 -1.98 -5.12
CA ARG A 111 -7.26 -2.36 -6.46
C ARG A 111 -7.80 -3.76 -6.82
N LYS A 112 -7.96 -4.12 -8.10
CA LYS A 112 -7.59 -3.35 -9.31
C LYS A 112 -8.84 -2.80 -9.99
N PHE A 113 -8.69 -1.65 -10.65
CA PHE A 113 -9.73 -1.04 -11.47
C PHE A 113 -9.28 -1.01 -12.92
N ASP A 114 -10.23 -1.11 -13.85
CA ASP A 114 -9.99 -1.05 -15.28
C ASP A 114 -11.11 -0.25 -15.95
N LEU A 115 -10.73 0.89 -16.54
CA LEU A 115 -11.66 1.82 -17.20
C LEU A 115 -12.39 1.17 -18.40
N THR A 116 -11.83 0.12 -18.99
CA THR A 116 -12.44 -0.59 -20.12
C THR A 116 -13.46 -1.64 -19.71
N ILE A 117 -13.43 -2.05 -18.43
CA ILE A 117 -14.35 -3.05 -17.88
C ILE A 117 -15.48 -2.37 -17.12
N ASP A 118 -15.14 -1.49 -16.17
CA ASP A 118 -16.13 -0.78 -15.38
C ASP A 118 -15.52 0.52 -14.83
N GLN A 119 -15.87 1.64 -15.46
CA GLN A 119 -15.50 2.97 -14.98
C GLN A 119 -16.49 3.53 -13.94
N VAL A 120 -17.71 2.99 -13.87
CA VAL A 120 -18.79 3.54 -13.03
C VAL A 120 -18.44 3.41 -11.55
N ILE A 121 -17.77 2.32 -11.17
CA ILE A 121 -17.26 2.16 -9.80
C ILE A 121 -16.30 3.29 -9.39
N LEU A 122 -15.50 3.83 -10.31
CA LEU A 122 -14.59 4.93 -10.00
C LEU A 122 -15.36 6.23 -9.76
N ASP A 123 -16.41 6.50 -10.54
CA ASP A 123 -17.30 7.64 -10.30
C ASP A 123 -17.98 7.52 -8.93
N MET A 124 -18.43 6.32 -8.54
CA MET A 124 -19.02 6.08 -7.23
C MET A 124 -18.03 6.29 -6.08
N ILE A 125 -16.77 5.85 -6.24
CA ILE A 125 -15.71 6.07 -5.26
C ILE A 125 -15.37 7.56 -5.16
N ASP A 126 -15.28 8.26 -6.30
CA ASP A 126 -15.02 9.70 -6.33
C ASP A 126 -16.12 10.49 -5.60
N GLU A 127 -17.39 10.16 -5.82
CA GLU A 127 -18.50 10.78 -5.09
C GLU A 127 -18.48 10.46 -3.59
N MET A 128 -18.16 9.22 -3.21
CA MET A 128 -17.99 8.84 -1.80
C MET A 128 -16.90 9.69 -1.11
N VAL A 129 -15.74 9.82 -1.74
CA VAL A 129 -14.59 10.54 -1.15
C VAL A 129 -14.80 12.05 -1.16
N LYS A 130 -15.53 12.61 -2.14
CA LYS A 130 -15.88 14.05 -2.16
C LYS A 130 -16.85 14.45 -1.04
N LEU A 131 -17.65 13.51 -0.51
CA LEU A 131 -18.63 13.79 0.55
C LEU A 131 -18.00 13.86 1.96
N ASP A 132 -16.73 13.45 2.11
CA ASP A 132 -16.02 13.38 3.39
C ASP A 132 -15.08 14.59 3.66
N VAL A 133 -15.26 15.73 2.97
CA VAL A 133 -14.46 16.97 3.15
C VAL A 133 -15.30 18.13 3.70
#